data_AF-A0A7Y1ZL86-F1
#
_entry.id   AF-A0A7Y1ZL86-F1
#
_cell.length_a   1.000
_cell.length_b   1.000
_cell.length_c   1.000
_cell.angle_alpha   90.00
_cell.angle_beta   90.00
_cell.angle_gamma   90.00
#
_symmetry.space_group_name_H-M   'P 1'
#
loop_
_entity.id
_entity.type
_entity.pdbx_description
1 polymer ?
#
loop_
_entity_poly.entity_id
_entity_poly.type
_entity_poly.pdbx_seq_one_letter_code
_entity_poly.pdbx_strand_id
1 'polypeptide(L)' 'MAQPDTQAGKVALVTGAGRHRGIGRAIALRLAEDGADVVVAQRPRDPAGLPAHEQAM' A
#
# COMPACT_ATOMS: atom_id res chain seq x y z
N MET A 1 -14.78 -11.94 7.85
CA MET A 1 -15.00 -13.01 6.86
C MET A 1 -13.75 -13.06 5.99
N ALA A 2 -13.16 -14.23 5.75
CA ALA A 2 -12.08 -14.33 4.78
C ALA A 2 -12.64 -13.97 3.39
N GLN A 3 -12.03 -13.01 2.70
CA GLN A 3 -12.42 -12.61 1.35
C GLN A 3 -11.90 -13.68 0.36
N PRO A 4 -12.63 -14.01 -0.71
CA PRO A 4 -12.10 -14.87 -1.77
C PRO A 4 -10.80 -14.29 -2.38
N ASP A 5 -9.87 -15.17 -2.78
CA ASP A 5 -8.60 -14.83 -3.44
C ASP A 5 -8.81 -14.33 -4.88
N THR A 6 -9.57 -13.24 -5.05
CA THR A 6 -10.00 -12.72 -6.35
C THR A 6 -8.84 -12.25 -7.25
N GLN A 7 -7.64 -12.08 -6.70
CA GLN A 7 -6.45 -11.64 -7.41
C GLN A 7 -5.32 -12.68 -7.41
N ALA A 8 -5.60 -13.94 -7.03
CA ALA A 8 -4.61 -15.01 -7.05
C ALA A 8 -3.88 -15.14 -8.40
N GLY A 9 -2.56 -15.27 -8.35
CA GLY A 9 -1.70 -15.44 -9.53
C GLY A 9 -1.51 -14.18 -10.37
N LYS A 10 -1.97 -13.02 -9.89
CA LYS A 10 -1.68 -11.71 -10.50
C LYS A 10 -0.50 -11.04 -9.81
N VAL A 11 0.23 -10.23 -10.58
CA VAL A 11 1.24 -9.32 -10.06
C VAL A 11 0.74 -7.88 -10.21
N ALA A 12 0.69 -7.13 -9.11
CA ALA A 12 0.22 -5.75 -9.08
C ALA A 12 1.33 -4.77 -8.72
N LEU A 13 1.52 -3.72 -9.54
CA LEU A 13 2.37 -2.58 -9.21
C LEU A 13 1.54 -1.44 -8.64
N VAL A 14 1.79 -1.07 -7.38
CA VAL A 14 1.09 0.03 -6.71
C VAL A 14 2.05 1.18 -6.44
N THR A 15 1.77 2.33 -7.07
CA THR A 15 2.53 3.57 -6.86
C THR A 15 1.91 4.40 -5.72
N GLY A 16 2.72 5.23 -5.05
CA GLY A 16 2.25 6.07 -3.95
C GLY A 16 1.84 5.28 -2.69
N ALA A 17 2.39 4.08 -2.51
CA ALA A 17 1.99 3.15 -1.46
C ALA A 17 2.78 3.29 -0.14
N GLY A 18 3.71 4.24 -0.03
CA GLY A 18 4.60 4.33 1.13
C GLY A 18 4.17 5.35 2.20
N ARG A 19 2.94 5.90 2.14
CA ARG A 19 2.40 6.70 3.26
C ARG A 19 1.61 5.81 4.20
N HIS A 20 1.75 6.00 5.52
CA HIS A 20 1.11 5.14 6.51
C HIS A 20 -0.42 5.18 6.42
N ARG A 21 -0.98 6.37 6.12
CA ARG A 21 -2.41 6.59 5.94
C ARG A 21 -2.79 6.85 4.48
N GLY A 22 -1.92 6.50 3.55
CA GLY A 22 -2.16 6.69 2.11
C GLY A 22 -3.09 5.63 1.53
N ILE A 23 -3.91 6.06 0.56
CA ILE A 23 -4.80 5.16 -0.20
C ILE A 23 -3.97 4.08 -0.92
N GLY A 24 -2.80 4.44 -1.47
CA GLY A 24 -1.92 3.47 -2.14
C GLY A 24 -1.51 2.32 -1.22
N ARG A 25 -1.25 2.59 0.08
CA ARG A 25 -0.94 1.55 1.05
C ARG A 25 -2.14 0.64 1.30
N ALA A 26 -3.33 1.23 1.48
CA ALA A 26 -4.56 0.47 1.67
C ALA A 26 -4.87 -0.43 0.45
N ILE A 27 -4.68 0.07 -0.76
CA ILE A 27 -4.84 -0.70 -1.99
C ILE A 27 -3.81 -1.84 -2.06
N ALA A 28 -2.54 -1.58 -1.79
CA ALA A 28 -1.50 -2.60 -1.82
C ALA A 28 -1.78 -3.73 -0.83
N LEU A 29 -2.16 -3.40 0.40
CA LEU A 29 -2.56 -4.37 1.41
C LEU A 29 -3.77 -5.17 0.96
N ARG A 30 -4.79 -4.50 0.41
CA ARG A 30 -6.00 -5.17 -0.03
C ARG A 30 -5.73 -6.15 -1.18
N LEU A 31 -4.93 -5.76 -2.17
CA LEU A 31 -4.58 -6.64 -3.29
C LEU A 31 -3.78 -7.86 -2.81
N ALA A 32 -2.90 -7.68 -1.81
CA ALA A 32 -2.18 -8.78 -1.20
C ALA A 32 -3.11 -9.72 -0.40
N GLU A 33 -4.06 -9.16 0.36
CA GLU A 33 -5.12 -9.92 1.04
C GLU A 33 -5.99 -10.71 0.05
N ASP A 34 -6.24 -10.16 -1.14
CA ASP A 34 -7.00 -10.81 -2.21
C ASP A 34 -6.12 -11.78 -3.06
N GLY A 35 -4.86 -12.01 -2.68
CA GLY A 35 -3.98 -13.06 -3.23
C GLY A 35 -3.00 -12.65 -4.33
N ALA A 36 -2.83 -11.34 -4.60
CA ALA A 36 -1.85 -10.86 -5.57
C ALA A 36 -0.42 -10.82 -5.00
N ASP A 37 0.58 -11.05 -5.85
CA ASP A 37 1.94 -10.60 -5.57
C ASP A 37 2.03 -9.08 -5.81
N VAL A 38 2.46 -8.32 -4.80
CA VAL A 38 2.39 -6.85 -4.87
C VAL A 38 3.78 -6.22 -4.85
N VAL A 39 4.07 -5.40 -5.85
CA VAL A 39 5.22 -4.50 -5.90
C VAL A 39 4.79 -3.11 -5.47
N VAL A 40 5.45 -2.56 -4.45
CA VAL A 40 5.18 -1.20 -3.96
C VAL A 40 6.25 -0.22 -4.45
N ALA A 41 5.82 0.94 -4.93
CA ALA A 41 6.71 1.99 -5.41
C ALA A 41 6.35 3.35 -4.80
N GLN A 42 7.34 4.04 -4.25
CA GLN A 42 7.22 5.40 -3.75
C GLN A 42 8.56 6.13 -3.89
N ARG A 43 8.51 7.44 -4.18
CA ARG A 43 9.69 8.30 -4.08
C ARG A 43 10.05 8.55 -2.61
N PRO A 44 11.35 8.61 -2.25
CA PRO A 44 11.74 9.02 -0.91
C PRO A 44 11.16 10.39 -0.59
N ARG A 45 10.73 10.56 0.66
CA ARG A 45 10.17 11.81 1.16
C ARG A 45 10.74 12.04 2.55
N ASP A 46 11.12 13.28 2.82
CA ASP A 46 11.49 13.71 4.15
C ASP A 46 10.30 13.53 5.11
N PRO A 47 10.46 12.79 6.21
CA PRO A 47 9.44 12.66 7.26
C PRO A 47 8.93 14.01 7.77
N ALA A 48 9.78 15.04 7.85
CA ALA A 48 9.37 16.39 8.27
C ALA A 48 8.33 17.02 7.31
N GLY A 49 8.30 16.59 6.06
CA GLY A 49 7.34 17.03 5.04
C GLY A 49 6.05 16.22 4.97
N LEU A 50 5.79 15.33 5.93
CA LEU A 50 4.53 14.60 6.06
C LEU A 50 3.49 15.42 6.83
N PRO A 51 2.18 15.13 6.66
CA PRO A 51 1.16 15.71 7.52
C PRO A 51 1.45 15.42 9.01
N ALA A 52 1.14 16.36 9.90
CA ALA A 52 1.47 16.24 11.33
C ALA A 52 1.04 14.90 11.97
N HIS A 53 -0.10 14.37 11.56
CA HIS A 53 -0.64 13.10 12.05
C HIS A 53 0.08 11.82 11.52
N GLU A 54 1.08 11.98 10.64
CA GLU A 54 1.96 10.93 10.13
C GLU A 54 3.44 11.15 10.53
N GLN A 55 3.81 12.28 11.13
CA GLN A 55 5.21 12.58 11.49
C GLN A 55 5.73 11.77 12.69
N ALA A 56 4.84 11.21 13.51
CA ALA A 56 5.17 10.50 14.76
C ALA A 56 4.94 8.98 14.68
N MET A 57 4.77 8.43 13.47
CA MET A 57 4.47 7.01 13.21
C MET A 57 5.70 6.22 12.81
#